data_AF-A0A2G6N396-F1
#
_entry.id   AF-A0A2G6N396-F1
#
_cell.length_a   1.000
_cell.length_b   1.000
_cell.length_c   1.000
_cell.angle_alpha   90.00
_cell.angle_beta   90.00
_cell.angle_gamma   90.00
#
_symmetry.space_group_name_H-M   'P 1'
#
loop_
_entity.id
_entity.type
_entity.pdbx_description
1 polymer ?
#
loop_
_entity_poly.entity_id
_entity_poly.type
_entity_poly.pdbx_seq_one_letter_code
_entity_poly.pdbx_strand_id
1 'polypeptide(L)'
;MKKVKVAFWIVVIGLVALIVGQNWEFFKTPTSLLVNLFFAKYETPHLANAVFFVAIFFIGLLISYFFSLFKQYKDGKTIKTLRAKEASLVETVSSLEKQLAAFEKPAGSAAAATPIDAEPLPAADGK
;
A
#
# COMPACT_ATOMS: atom_id res chain seq x y z
N MET A 1 14.05 9.33 -4.49
CA MET A 1 14.06 8.31 -3.41
C MET A 1 14.95 7.09 -3.70
N LYS A 2 14.95 6.51 -4.90
CA LYS A 2 15.76 5.29 -5.21
C LYS A 2 17.28 5.53 -5.10
N LYS A 3 17.78 6.64 -5.65
CA LYS A 3 19.21 7.01 -5.60
C LYS A 3 19.72 7.24 -4.16
N VAL A 4 18.93 7.92 -3.33
CA VAL A 4 19.24 8.16 -1.91
C VAL A 4 19.28 6.85 -1.13
N LYS A 5 18.33 5.93 -1.38
CA LYS A 5 18.35 4.59 -0.78
C LYS A 5 19.60 3.80 -1.17
N VAL A 6 20.03 3.88 -2.43
CA VAL A 6 21.25 3.21 -2.91
C VAL A 6 22.49 3.83 -2.26
N ALA A 7 22.61 5.16 -2.22
CA ALA A 7 23.72 5.85 -1.56
C ALA A 7 23.81 5.49 -0.08
N PHE A 8 22.68 5.44 0.62
CA PHE A 8 22.61 4.99 2.01
C PHE A 8 23.11 3.55 2.18
N TRP A 9 22.66 2.62 1.33
CA TRP A 9 23.12 1.23 1.37
C TRP A 9 24.63 1.09 1.10
N ILE A 10 25.20 1.90 0.20
CA ILE A 10 26.64 1.93 -0.06
C ILE A 10 27.40 2.36 1.21
N VAL A 11 26.94 3.42 1.89
CA VAL A 11 27.56 3.90 3.13
C VAL A 11 27.50 2.83 4.23
N VAL A 12 26.36 2.17 4.39
CA VAL A 12 26.18 1.10 5.37
C VAL A 12 27.12 -0.07 5.08
N ILE A 13 27.17 -0.56 3.83
CA ILE A 13 28.06 -1.65 3.43
C ILE A 13 29.53 -1.26 3.62
N GLY A 14 29.90 -0.04 3.24
CA GLY A 14 31.25 0.49 3.43
C GLY A 14 31.65 0.53 4.90
N LEU A 15 30.76 0.98 5.79
CA LEU A 15 31.00 0.98 7.24
C LEU A 15 31.19 -0.45 7.77
N VAL A 16 30.34 -1.39 7.38
CA VAL A 16 30.45 -2.79 7.77
C VAL A 16 31.78 -3.37 7.29
N ALA A 17 32.15 -3.15 6.03
CA ALA A 17 33.42 -3.62 5.48
C ALA A 17 34.62 -3.02 6.21
N LEU A 18 34.57 -1.73 6.56
CA LEU A 18 35.61 -1.05 7.34
C LEU A 18 35.78 -1.69 8.73
N ILE A 19 34.67 -1.90 9.45
CA ILE A 19 34.67 -2.52 10.78
C ILE A 19 35.23 -3.95 10.70
N VAL A 20 34.77 -4.74 9.72
CA VAL A 20 35.22 -6.12 9.54
C VAL A 20 36.70 -6.20 9.16
N GLY A 21 37.14 -5.34 8.24
CA GLY A 21 38.55 -5.29 7.83
C GLY A 21 39.48 -4.86 8.95
N GLN A 22 39.11 -3.83 9.71
CA GLN A 22 39.92 -3.34 10.84
C GLN A 22 39.96 -4.33 12.02
N ASN A 23 38.86 -5.06 12.26
CA ASN A 23 38.74 -6.00 13.38
C ASN A 23 38.85 -7.46 12.92
N TRP A 24 39.56 -7.73 11.82
CA TRP A 24 39.64 -9.07 11.23
C TRP A 24 40.13 -10.14 12.20
N GLU A 25 41.05 -9.76 13.09
CA GLU A 25 41.55 -10.65 14.13
C GLU A 25 40.46 -11.02 15.14
N PHE A 26 39.67 -10.04 15.60
CA PHE A 26 38.53 -10.26 16.50
C PHE A 26 37.48 -11.20 15.88
N PHE A 27 37.23 -11.11 14.58
CA PHE A 27 36.29 -12.00 13.89
C PHE A 27 36.77 -13.45 13.80
N LYS A 28 38.09 -13.67 13.78
CA LYS A 28 38.70 -15.01 13.75
C LYS A 28 38.93 -15.59 15.14
N THR A 29 38.94 -14.76 16.19
CA THR A 29 39.11 -15.23 17.55
C THR A 29 38.02 -16.26 17.89
N PRO A 30 38.41 -17.48 18.30
CA PRO A 30 37.48 -18.48 18.76
C PRO A 30 36.97 -18.08 20.14
N THR A 31 35.65 -17.94 20.28
CA THR A 31 35.00 -17.58 21.54
C THR A 31 33.93 -18.62 21.84
N SER A 32 33.78 -19.00 23.12
CA SER A 32 32.59 -19.73 23.57
C SER A 32 31.54 -18.75 24.06
N LEU A 33 30.29 -18.92 23.63
CA LEU A 33 29.15 -18.21 24.19
C LEU A 33 28.59 -19.06 25.32
N LEU A 34 28.55 -18.46 26.51
CA LEU A 34 27.90 -19.06 27.66
C LEU A 34 26.44 -18.57 27.70
N VAL A 35 25.52 -19.47 27.41
CA VAL A 35 24.08 -19.23 27.52
C VAL A 35 23.64 -19.73 28.89
N ASN A 36 23.50 -18.79 29.82
CA ASN A 36 22.96 -19.07 31.15
C ASN A 36 21.45 -18.82 31.14
N LEU A 37 20.67 -19.85 30.81
CA LEU A 37 19.26 -19.85 31.13
C LEU A 37 19.11 -20.20 32.61
N PHE A 38 18.17 -19.56 33.29
CA PHE A 38 17.92 -19.71 34.74
C PHE A 38 17.82 -21.18 35.21
N PHE A 39 17.50 -22.11 34.30
CA PHE A 39 17.34 -23.55 34.53
C PHE A 39 18.39 -24.42 33.80
N ALA A 40 19.21 -23.84 32.91
CA ALA A 40 20.14 -24.58 32.07
C ALA A 40 21.33 -23.69 31.67
N LYS A 41 22.54 -24.16 31.97
CA LYS A 41 23.78 -23.56 31.46
C LYS A 41 24.25 -24.37 30.28
N TYR A 42 24.35 -23.71 29.13
CA TYR A 42 24.89 -24.32 27.91
C TYR A 42 26.06 -23.48 27.41
N GLU A 43 27.16 -24.14 27.12
CA GLU A 43 28.33 -23.50 26.53
C GLU A 43 28.47 -23.96 25.09
N THR A 44 28.47 -23.01 24.16
CA THR A 44 28.64 -23.34 22.74
C THR A 44 30.09 -23.71 22.46
N PRO A 45 30.36 -24.61 21.50
CA PRO A 45 31.72 -24.92 21.07
C PRO A 45 32.47 -23.68 20.59
N HIS A 46 33.79 -23.69 20.73
CA HIS A 46 34.67 -22.61 20.29
C HIS A 46 34.56 -22.39 18.79
N LEU A 47 33.78 -21.38 18.41
CA LEU A 47 33.57 -20.95 17.03
C LEU A 47 34.15 -19.55 16.85
N ALA A 48 34.62 -19.27 15.63
CA ALA A 48 35.05 -17.93 15.28
C ALA A 48 33.87 -16.95 15.42
N ASN A 49 34.12 -15.78 15.99
CA ASN A 49 33.12 -14.74 16.20
C ASN A 49 32.34 -14.38 14.93
N ALA A 50 32.98 -14.46 13.76
CA ALA A 50 32.34 -14.30 12.46
C ALA A 50 31.09 -15.18 12.29
N VAL A 51 31.11 -16.42 12.77
CA VAL A 51 29.98 -17.35 12.62
C VAL A 51 28.78 -16.88 13.41
N PHE A 52 28.98 -16.35 14.63
CA PHE A 52 27.89 -15.80 15.44
C PHE A 52 27.27 -14.56 14.80
N PHE A 53 28.09 -13.67 14.23
CA PHE A 53 27.60 -12.50 13.50
C PHE A 53 26.76 -12.89 12.27
N VAL A 54 27.22 -13.88 11.52
CA VAL A 54 26.46 -14.41 10.37
C VAL A 54 25.14 -15.04 10.83
N ALA A 55 25.15 -15.82 11.91
CA ALA A 55 23.92 -16.40 12.47
C ALA A 55 22.92 -15.31 12.90
N ILE A 56 23.37 -14.27 13.60
CA ILE A 56 22.53 -13.13 13.99
C ILE A 56 22.01 -12.39 12.75
N PHE A 57 22.81 -12.23 11.70
CA PHE A 57 22.37 -11.62 10.45
C PHE A 57 21.22 -12.42 9.81
N PHE A 58 21.32 -13.76 9.76
CA PHE A 58 20.24 -14.60 9.25
C PHE A 58 18.98 -14.54 10.12
N ILE A 59 19.13 -14.49 11.45
CA ILE A 59 18.00 -14.30 12.36
C ILE A 59 17.33 -12.95 12.09
N GLY A 60 18.11 -11.88 11.93
CA GLY A 60 17.61 -10.55 11.55
C GLY A 60 16.89 -10.57 10.20
N LEU A 61 17.43 -11.27 9.20
CA LEU A 61 16.80 -11.46 7.89
C LEU A 61 15.45 -12.19 8.03
N LEU A 62 15.42 -13.23 8.85
CA LEU A 62 14.23 -14.03 9.10
C LEU A 62 13.14 -13.20 9.79
N ILE A 63 13.50 -12.41 10.80
CA ILE A 63 12.60 -11.47 11.46
C ILE A 63 12.08 -10.45 10.44
N SER A 64 12.96 -9.84 9.64
CA SER A 64 12.56 -8.90 8.59
C SER A 64 11.61 -9.54 7.58
N TYR A 65 11.82 -10.81 7.22
CA TYR A 65 10.93 -11.56 6.35
C TYR A 65 9.55 -11.71 6.99
N PHE A 66 9.46 -12.17 8.24
CA PHE A 66 8.19 -12.26 8.97
C PHE A 66 7.48 -10.91 9.04
N PHE A 67 8.18 -9.81 9.38
CA PHE A 67 7.59 -8.48 9.40
C PHE A 67 7.09 -8.03 8.02
N SER A 68 7.81 -8.34 6.95
CA SER A 68 7.37 -8.08 5.58
C SER A 68 6.11 -8.87 5.22
N LEU A 69 6.02 -10.13 5.64
CA LEU A 69 4.82 -10.95 5.46
C LEU A 69 3.64 -10.36 6.23
N PHE A 70 3.81 -9.98 7.49
CA PHE A 70 2.76 -9.29 8.27
C PHE A 70 2.31 -7.99 7.59
N LYS A 71 3.24 -7.24 7.01
CA LYS A 71 2.93 -6.03 6.23
C LYS A 71 2.11 -6.36 4.98
N GLN A 72 2.49 -7.39 4.22
CA GLN A 72 1.74 -7.88 3.04
C GLN A 72 0.32 -8.35 3.40
N TYR A 73 0.14 -9.01 4.55
CA TYR A 73 -1.19 -9.40 5.04
C TYR A 73 -2.08 -8.18 5.35
N LYS A 74 -1.51 -7.13 5.94
CA LYS A 74 -2.22 -5.87 6.23
C LYS A 74 -2.51 -5.07 4.96
N ASP A 75 -1.56 -5.05 4.04
CA ASP A 75 -1.68 -4.38 2.74
C ASP A 75 -2.75 -5.10 1.88
N GLY A 76 -2.81 -6.44 1.91
CA GLY A 76 -3.86 -7.23 1.26
C GLY A 76 -5.27 -6.97 1.79
N LYS A 77 -5.44 -6.80 3.11
CA LYS A 77 -6.72 -6.35 3.69
C LYS A 77 -7.09 -4.96 3.20
N THR A 78 -6.13 -4.04 3.21
CA THR A 78 -6.33 -2.64 2.77
C THR A 78 -6.73 -2.59 1.30
N ILE A 79 -6.09 -3.38 0.43
CA ILE A 79 -6.43 -3.50 -1.00
C ILE A 79 -7.85 -4.02 -1.18
N LYS A 80 -8.27 -5.05 -0.43
CA LYS A 80 -9.66 -5.55 -0.48
C LYS A 80 -10.67 -4.47 -0.07
N THR A 81 -10.36 -3.68 0.96
CA THR A 81 -11.24 -2.57 1.39
C THR A 81 -11.31 -1.45 0.35
N LEU A 82 -10.20 -1.10 -0.30
CA LEU A 82 -10.19 -0.10 -1.38
C LEU A 82 -10.93 -0.59 -2.63
N ARG A 83 -10.77 -1.86 -3.02
CA ARG A 83 -11.52 -2.46 -4.13
C ARG A 83 -13.02 -2.53 -3.87
N ALA A 84 -13.43 -2.83 -2.64
CA ALA A 84 -14.84 -2.81 -2.24
C ALA A 84 -15.44 -1.38 -2.34
N LYS A 85 -14.67 -0.36 -1.98
CA LYS A 85 -15.08 1.05 -2.14
C LYS A 85 -15.15 1.47 -3.61
N GLU A 86 -14.20 1.04 -4.44
CA GLU A 86 -14.20 1.31 -5.88
C GLU A 86 -15.43 0.68 -6.56
N ALA A 87 -15.74 -0.58 -6.24
CA ALA A 87 -16.93 -1.26 -6.76
C ALA A 87 -18.24 -0.55 -6.33
N SER A 88 -18.31 -0.11 -5.06
CA SER A 88 -19.46 0.65 -4.56
C SER A 88 -19.60 2.01 -5.25
N LEU A 89 -18.49 2.71 -5.54
CA LEU A 89 -18.53 3.97 -6.29
C LEU A 89 -19.02 3.75 -7.73
N VAL A 90 -18.49 2.74 -8.43
CA VAL A 90 -18.93 2.41 -9.80
C VAL A 90 -20.41 2.05 -9.83
N GLU A 91 -20.90 1.32 -8.83
CA GLU A 91 -22.32 0.98 -8.71
C GLU A 91 -23.20 2.21 -8.45
N THR A 92 -22.76 3.14 -7.59
CA THR A 92 -23.47 4.41 -7.39
C THR A 92 -23.51 5.27 -8.65
N VAL A 93 -22.41 5.37 -9.40
CA VAL A 93 -22.35 6.12 -10.68
C VAL A 93 -23.28 5.50 -11.71
N SER A 94 -23.26 4.17 -11.86
CA SER A 94 -24.20 3.42 -12.72
C SER A 94 -25.67 3.64 -12.33
N SER A 95 -25.96 3.68 -11.03
CA SER A 95 -27.32 3.93 -10.53
C SER A 95 -27.77 5.37 -10.78
N LEU A 96 -26.86 6.33 -10.70
CA LEU A 96 -27.10 7.76 -10.94
C LEU A 96 -27.26 8.03 -12.44
N GLU A 97 -26.45 7.40 -13.30
CA GLU A 97 -26.60 7.46 -14.75
C GLU A 97 -27.92 6.83 -15.20
N LYS A 98 -28.33 5.69 -14.63
CA LYS A 98 -29.64 5.09 -14.90
C LYS A 98 -30.79 5.99 -14.44
N GLN A 99 -30.66 6.67 -13.31
CA GLN A 99 -31.64 7.64 -12.85
C GLN A 99 -31.70 8.85 -13.77
N LEU A 100 -30.55 9.41 -14.19
CA LEU A 100 -30.50 10.50 -15.16
C LEU A 100 -31.14 10.09 -16.49
N ALA A 101 -30.82 8.91 -17.02
CA ALA A 101 -31.40 8.38 -18.25
C ALA A 101 -32.92 8.11 -18.12
N ALA A 102 -33.39 7.75 -16.92
CA ALA A 102 -34.82 7.63 -16.63
C ALA A 102 -35.52 8.99 -16.52
N PHE A 103 -34.82 10.02 -16.06
CA PHE A 103 -35.32 11.42 -16.06
C PHE A 103 -35.24 12.08 -17.46
N GLU A 104 -34.30 11.66 -18.31
CA GLU A 104 -34.16 12.17 -19.69
C GLU A 104 -35.23 11.61 -20.64
N LYS A 105 -35.86 10.47 -20.27
CA LYS A 105 -37.02 9.91 -20.96
C LYS A 105 -38.28 10.10 -20.10
N PRO A 106 -38.79 11.33 -19.99
CA PRO A 106 -39.87 11.72 -20.88
C PRO A 106 -39.78 13.21 -21.29
N ALA A 107 -39.17 13.49 -22.45
CA ALA A 107 -39.37 14.77 -23.16
C ALA A 107 -39.29 14.59 -24.68
N GLY A 108 -39.76 13.45 -25.19
CA GLY A 108 -39.61 13.14 -26.61
C GLY A 108 -40.58 12.07 -27.09
N SER A 109 -41.89 12.38 -27.07
CA SER A 109 -42.87 12.01 -28.11
C SER A 109 -44.28 12.12 -27.54
N ALA A 110 -44.98 13.22 -27.86
CA ALA A 110 -46.37 13.25 -28.34
C ALA A 110 -46.93 14.67 -28.22
N ALA A 111 -46.79 15.46 -29.30
CA ALA A 111 -47.83 16.34 -29.85
C ALA A 111 -47.20 17.30 -30.88
N ALA A 112 -47.03 16.82 -32.11
CA ALA A 112 -46.94 17.68 -33.28
C ALA A 112 -48.31 17.70 -33.97
N ALA A 113 -48.80 18.92 -34.25
CA ALA A 113 -49.78 19.30 -35.30
C ALA A 113 -51.26 18.92 -35.05
N THR A 114 -52.29 19.76 -35.20
CA THR A 114 -52.53 21.07 -35.89
C THR A 114 -53.87 21.69 -35.35
N PRO A 115 -54.60 22.57 -36.09
CA PRO A 115 -54.59 24.04 -36.07
C PRO A 115 -55.92 24.65 -35.58
N ILE A 116 -55.93 25.85 -34.96
CA ILE A 116 -57.18 26.61 -34.79
C ILE A 116 -56.90 28.10 -35.03
N ASP A 117 -57.27 28.55 -36.24
CA ASP A 117 -57.62 29.95 -36.51
C ASP A 117 -58.81 30.36 -35.63
N ALA A 118 -58.69 31.49 -34.92
CA ALA A 118 -59.75 32.48 -34.68
C ALA A 118 -59.28 33.55 -33.69
N GLU A 119 -58.80 34.67 -34.21
CA GLU A 119 -58.86 35.97 -33.53
C GLU A 119 -60.34 36.36 -33.34
N PRO A 120 -60.74 36.93 -32.19
CA PRO A 120 -60.90 38.40 -32.13
C PRO A 120 -60.44 39.01 -30.80
N LEU A 121 -59.50 39.95 -30.89
CA LEU A 121 -59.21 40.93 -29.84
C LEU A 121 -60.37 41.95 -29.76
N PRO A 122 -60.97 42.21 -28.60
CA PRO A 122 -61.88 43.34 -28.42
C PRO A 122 -61.10 44.66 -28.33
N ALA A 123 -61.59 45.63 -29.09
CA ALA A 123 -61.17 47.02 -29.13
C ALA A 123 -61.43 47.79 -27.81
N ALA A 124 -60.52 48.71 -27.48
CA ALA A 124 -60.68 49.98 -26.74
C ALA A 124 -59.26 50.54 -26.52
N ASP A 125 -58.69 51.46 -27.32
CA ASP A 125 -59.10 52.79 -27.81
C ASP A 125 -59.03 53.91 -26.75
N GLY A 126 -58.23 54.95 -27.08
CA GLY A 126 -58.15 56.31 -26.50
C GLY A 126 -57.54 56.46 -25.09
N LYS A 127 -56.65 57.40 -24.78
CA LYS A 127 -56.35 58.70 -25.40
C LYS A 127 -54.95 59.16 -24.97
#